data_AF-A0A817PA82-F1
#
_entry.id   AF-A0A817PA82-F1
#
_cell.length_a   1.000
_cell.length_b   1.000
_cell.length_c   1.000
_cell.angle_alpha   90.00
_cell.angle_beta   90.00
_cell.angle_gamma   90.00
#
_symmetry.space_group_name_H-M   'P 1'
#
loop_
_entity.id
_entity.type
_entity.pdbx_description
1 polymer ?
#
loop_
_entity_poly.entity_id
_entity_poly.type
_entity_poly.pdbx_seq_one_letter_code
_entity_poly.pdbx_strand_id
1 'polypeptide(L)'
;MTTKFTCDFNRLMYLLDTNNLEEARLLLKQQTLLIRNNLFDKLDNDNNTLLHRYVLRNQEDAVHLLLEYGASVYSLNKYGWLPIHLAAYCGQNKTIVKYLLDFEK
;
A
#
# COMPACT_ATOMS: atom_id res chain seq x y z
N MET A 1 10.36 20.82 8.66
CA MET A 1 9.82 19.67 9.43
C MET A 1 9.26 18.56 8.52
N THR A 2 9.84 18.33 7.33
CA THR A 2 9.31 17.40 6.31
C THR A 2 10.17 16.14 6.09
N THR A 3 11.36 16.06 6.69
CA THR A 3 12.35 15.01 6.42
C THR A 3 12.06 13.68 7.12
N LYS A 4 11.34 13.70 8.25
CA LYS A 4 11.02 12.48 9.00
C LYS A 4 9.96 11.63 8.30
N PHE A 5 8.96 12.27 7.70
CA PHE A 5 7.91 11.57 6.95
C PHE A 5 8.44 10.91 5.67
N THR A 6 9.38 11.55 4.97
CA THR A 6 9.99 10.97 3.77
C THR A 6 10.91 9.79 4.10
N CYS A 7 11.61 9.81 5.24
CA CYS A 7 12.42 8.66 5.66
C CYS A 7 11.57 7.45 6.07
N ASP A 8 10.46 7.69 6.76
CA ASP A 8 9.55 6.62 7.22
C ASP A 8 8.83 5.92 6.05
N PHE A 9 8.39 6.68 5.03
CA PHE A 9 7.81 6.12 3.81
C PHE A 9 8.80 5.28 3.01
N ASN A 10 10.00 5.81 2.77
CA ASN A 10 11.03 5.08 2.04
C ASN A 10 11.49 3.85 2.83
N ARG A 11 11.52 3.93 4.17
CA ARG A 11 11.83 2.79 5.03
C ARG A 11 10.75 1.71 4.95
N LEU A 12 9.48 2.08 5.03
CA LEU A 12 8.38 1.13 4.86
C LEU A 12 8.46 0.44 3.49
N MET A 13 8.68 1.20 2.42
CA MET A 13 8.83 0.63 1.09
C MET A 13 9.98 -0.38 1.04
N TYR A 14 11.16 -0.01 1.55
CA TYR A 14 12.31 -0.92 1.59
C TYR A 14 11.99 -2.22 2.35
N LEU A 15 11.28 -2.14 3.48
CA LEU A 15 10.90 -3.32 4.27
C LEU A 15 9.95 -4.23 3.50
N LEU A 16 8.94 -3.67 2.84
CA LEU A 16 8.01 -4.45 2.02
C LEU A 16 8.73 -5.05 0.79
N ASP A 17 9.63 -4.29 0.16
CA ASP A 17 10.41 -4.73 -1.00
C ASP A 17 11.36 -5.88 -0.65
N THR A 18 11.88 -5.89 0.57
CA THR A 18 12.75 -6.94 1.11
C THR A 18 11.97 -8.08 1.78
N ASN A 19 10.64 -8.05 1.74
CA ASN A 19 9.75 -9.00 2.40
C ASN A 19 9.93 -9.08 3.93
N ASN A 20 10.46 -8.03 4.55
CA ASN A 20 10.62 -7.89 6.00
C ASN A 20 9.32 -7.41 6.66
N LEU A 21 8.29 -8.25 6.60
CA LEU A 21 6.93 -7.91 7.05
C LEU A 21 6.82 -7.62 8.54
N GLU A 22 7.61 -8.30 9.37
CA GLU A 22 7.59 -8.11 10.84
C GLU A 22 8.10 -6.72 11.24
N GLU A 23 9.20 -6.27 10.63
CA GLU A 23 9.69 -4.90 10.83
C GLU A 23 8.71 -3.88 10.26
N ALA A 24 8.09 -4.16 9.11
CA ALA A 24 7.08 -3.28 8.52
C ALA A 24 5.85 -3.15 9.45
N ARG A 25 5.37 -4.26 10.00
CA ARG A 25 4.31 -4.31 11.02
C ARG A 25 4.70 -3.52 12.25
N LEU A 26 5.92 -3.70 12.74
CA LEU A 26 6.42 -2.99 13.92
C LEU A 26 6.49 -1.48 13.67
N LEU A 27 6.99 -1.05 12.51
CA LEU A 27 7.04 0.36 12.11
C LEU A 27 5.63 0.98 12.06
N LEU A 28 4.68 0.28 11.42
CA LEU A 28 3.28 0.71 11.33
C LEU A 28 2.57 0.73 12.69
N LYS A 29 2.94 -0.17 13.60
CA LYS A 29 2.42 -0.25 14.97
C LYS A 29 3.01 0.83 15.89
N GLN A 30 4.30 1.12 15.76
CA GLN A 30 5.01 2.12 16.56
C GLN A 30 4.67 3.56 16.15
N GLN A 31 4.33 3.80 14.89
CA GLN A 31 3.80 5.08 14.44
C GLN A 31 2.31 5.21 14.83
N THR A 32 2.06 5.38 16.13
CA THR A 32 0.73 5.58 16.70
C THR A 32 0.07 6.84 16.14
N LEU A 33 -1.03 6.63 15.42
CA LEU A 33 -2.15 7.53 15.10
C LEU A 33 -1.92 8.85 14.35
N LEU A 34 -0.82 9.59 14.53
CA LEU A 34 -0.73 10.97 14.00
C LEU A 34 -0.39 11.05 12.49
N ILE A 35 0.11 9.96 11.89
CA ILE A 35 0.66 9.92 10.52
C ILE A 35 -0.15 9.02 9.59
N ARG A 36 -1.15 8.28 10.11
CA ARG A 36 -1.86 7.21 9.39
C ARG A 36 -2.45 7.65 8.04
N ASN A 37 -2.87 8.91 7.90
CA ASN A 37 -3.47 9.38 6.64
C ASN A 37 -2.40 9.74 5.59
N ASN A 38 -1.34 10.46 5.94
CA ASN A 38 -0.39 10.95 4.94
C ASN A 38 0.61 9.90 4.40
N LEU A 39 0.72 8.73 5.03
CA LEU A 39 1.68 7.71 4.59
C LEU A 39 1.19 6.96 3.34
N PHE A 40 -0.10 6.59 3.32
CA PHE A 40 -0.71 5.85 2.21
C PHE A 40 -1.12 6.76 1.05
N ASP A 41 -1.43 8.02 1.35
CA ASP A 41 -1.80 9.05 0.37
C ASP A 41 -0.62 9.53 -0.47
N LYS A 42 0.62 9.15 -0.12
CA LYS A 42 1.78 9.53 -0.91
C LYS A 42 1.78 8.80 -2.25
N LEU A 43 1.79 9.63 -3.29
CA LEU A 43 1.71 9.25 -4.67
C LEU A 43 3.09 9.17 -5.31
N ASP A 44 3.29 8.23 -6.22
CA ASP A 44 4.43 8.22 -7.13
C ASP A 44 4.21 9.12 -8.35
N ASN A 45 5.13 9.09 -9.33
CA ASN A 45 5.05 9.90 -10.55
C ASN A 45 3.83 9.57 -11.42
N ASP A 46 3.20 8.41 -11.23
CA ASP A 46 1.99 7.96 -11.93
C ASP A 46 0.72 8.11 -11.08
N ASN A 47 0.82 8.89 -10.00
CA ASN A 47 -0.21 9.02 -8.99
C ASN A 47 -0.62 7.69 -8.33
N ASN A 48 0.24 6.67 -8.34
CA ASN A 48 -0.03 5.42 -7.64
C ASN A 48 0.24 5.58 -6.14
N THR A 49 -0.72 5.16 -5.31
CA THR A 49 -0.51 4.98 -3.88
C THR A 49 0.40 3.77 -3.61
N LEU A 50 0.78 3.56 -2.33
CA LEU A 50 1.45 2.31 -1.91
C LEU A 50 0.70 1.08 -2.42
N LEU A 51 -0.62 1.03 -2.23
CA LEU A 51 -1.43 -0.13 -2.57
C LEU A 51 -1.35 -0.48 -4.07
N HIS A 52 -1.45 0.52 -4.95
CA HIS A 52 -1.30 0.31 -6.40
C HIS A 52 0.04 -0.33 -6.78
N ARG A 53 1.14 0.12 -6.16
CA ARG A 53 2.48 -0.41 -6.46
C ARG A 53 2.66 -1.85 -6.00
N TYR A 54 2.16 -2.19 -4.82
CA TYR A 54 2.28 -3.56 -4.29
C TYR A 54 1.32 -4.53 -4.99
N VAL A 55 0.16 -4.05 -5.44
CA VAL A 55 -0.72 -4.81 -6.35
C VAL A 55 -0.04 -5.07 -7.69
N LEU A 56 0.56 -4.06 -8.31
CA LEU A 56 1.29 -4.21 -9.59
C LEU A 56 2.47 -5.17 -9.48
N ARG A 57 3.15 -5.19 -8.33
CA ARG A 57 4.28 -6.10 -8.05
C ARG A 57 3.87 -7.48 -7.57
N ASN A 58 2.57 -7.75 -7.48
CA ASN A 58 2.02 -9.01 -7.05
C ASN A 58 2.49 -9.48 -5.65
N GLN A 59 2.66 -8.54 -4.71
CA GLN A 59 3.13 -8.85 -3.35
C GLN A 59 1.95 -8.99 -2.39
N GLU A 60 1.39 -10.20 -2.31
CA GLU A 60 0.21 -10.53 -1.50
C GLU A 60 0.33 -10.08 -0.04
N ASP A 61 1.43 -10.43 0.61
CA ASP A 61 1.63 -10.15 2.03
C ASP A 61 1.72 -8.64 2.33
N ALA A 62 2.40 -7.90 1.43
CA ALA A 62 2.50 -6.46 1.52
C ALA A 62 1.13 -5.81 1.31
N VAL A 63 0.35 -6.27 0.32
CA VAL A 63 -1.01 -5.79 0.08
C VAL A 63 -1.89 -6.04 1.30
N HIS A 64 -1.87 -7.25 1.85
CA HIS A 64 -2.64 -7.59 3.04
C HIS A 64 -2.28 -6.69 4.23
N LEU A 65 -0.98 -6.51 4.49
CA LEU A 65 -0.50 -5.64 5.57
C LEU A 65 -0.94 -4.19 5.37
N LEU A 66 -0.91 -3.66 4.15
CA LEU A 66 -1.34 -2.30 3.88
C LEU A 66 -2.85 -2.12 4.12
N LEU A 67 -3.66 -3.10 3.72
CA LEU A 67 -5.11 -3.10 3.95
C LEU A 67 -5.46 -3.17 5.44
N GLU A 68 -4.79 -4.04 6.21
CA GLU A 68 -4.97 -4.16 7.66
C GLU A 68 -4.74 -2.82 8.40
N TYR A 69 -3.84 -1.98 7.88
CA TYR A 69 -3.50 -0.70 8.47
C TYR A 69 -4.26 0.51 7.88
N GLY A 70 -5.25 0.26 7.02
CA GLY A 70 -6.18 1.28 6.51
C GLY A 70 -5.76 1.96 5.22
N ALA A 71 -4.95 1.31 4.37
CA ALA A 71 -4.71 1.81 3.02
C ALA A 71 -6.02 1.89 2.23
N SER A 72 -6.25 3.02 1.55
CA SER A 72 -7.46 3.22 0.77
C SER A 72 -7.48 2.33 -0.48
N VAL A 73 -8.53 1.51 -0.60
CA VAL A 73 -8.86 0.75 -1.82
C VAL A 73 -9.55 1.61 -2.89
N TYR A 74 -9.97 2.83 -2.52
CA TYR A 74 -10.71 3.74 -3.39
C TYR A 74 -9.86 4.83 -4.05
N SER A 75 -8.55 4.82 -3.81
CA SER A 75 -7.64 5.79 -4.43
C SER A 75 -7.56 5.56 -5.93
N LEU A 76 -7.54 6.66 -6.70
CA LEU A 76 -7.36 6.62 -8.14
C LEU A 76 -5.93 7.01 -8.50
N ASN A 77 -5.29 6.25 -9.40
CA ASN A 77 -4.03 6.67 -10.01
C ASN A 77 -4.24 7.64 -11.20
N LYS A 78 -3.17 8.04 -11.89
CA LYS A 78 -3.29 9.02 -12.99
C LYS A 78 -4.13 8.53 -14.17
N TYR A 79 -4.33 7.22 -14.29
CA TYR A 79 -5.13 6.59 -15.33
C TYR A 79 -6.60 6.43 -14.91
N GLY A 80 -6.98 6.91 -13.72
CA GLY A 80 -8.32 6.72 -13.16
C GLY A 80 -8.57 5.28 -12.74
N TRP A 81 -7.53 4.51 -12.46
CA TRP A 81 -7.66 3.13 -12.03
C TRP A 81 -7.63 3.02 -10.51
N LEU A 82 -8.49 2.15 -9.99
CA LEU A 82 -8.46 1.69 -8.62
C LEU A 82 -7.40 0.58 -8.49
N PRO A 83 -6.90 0.29 -7.28
CA PRO A 83 -6.08 -0.87 -7.01
C PRO A 83 -6.69 -2.17 -7.55
N ILE A 84 -8.02 -2.33 -7.47
CA ILE A 84 -8.71 -3.51 -8.01
C ILE A 84 -8.69 -3.57 -9.54
N HIS A 85 -8.77 -2.42 -10.22
CA HIS A 85 -8.62 -2.37 -11.68
C HIS A 85 -7.21 -2.82 -12.11
N LEU A 86 -6.17 -2.39 -11.38
CA LEU A 86 -4.81 -2.88 -11.60
C LEU A 86 -4.70 -4.38 -11.33
N ALA A 87 -5.26 -4.88 -10.23
CA ALA A 87 -5.23 -6.31 -9.89
C ALA A 87 -5.90 -7.17 -10.98
N ALA A 88 -7.06 -6.72 -11.47
CA ALA A 88 -7.79 -7.37 -12.56
C ALA A 88 -7.02 -7.31 -13.89
N TYR A 89 -6.43 -6.16 -14.23
CA TYR A 89 -5.65 -5.97 -15.45
C TYR A 89 -4.39 -6.84 -15.47
N CYS A 90 -3.68 -6.92 -14.35
CA CYS A 90 -2.48 -7.75 -14.25
C CYS A 90 -2.81 -9.24 -14.38
N GLY A 91 -4.03 -9.67 -14.05
CA GLY A 91 -4.54 -11.03 -14.25
C GLY A 91 -3.82 -12.11 -13.43
N GLN A 92 -2.90 -11.71 -12.54
CA GLN A 92 -1.91 -12.60 -11.95
C GLN A 92 -2.29 -13.12 -10.56
N ASN A 93 -3.27 -12.51 -9.87
CA ASN A 93 -3.52 -12.87 -8.48
C ASN A 93 -4.95 -12.73 -7.98
N LYS A 94 -5.63 -13.87 -7.90
CA LYS A 94 -6.98 -13.97 -7.34
C LYS A 94 -7.02 -13.67 -5.84
N THR A 95 -5.93 -13.90 -5.11
CA THR A 95 -5.84 -13.62 -3.67
C THR A 95 -5.87 -12.11 -3.41
N ILE A 96 -5.09 -11.34 -4.16
CA ILE A 96 -5.08 -9.87 -4.07
C ILE A 96 -6.47 -9.30 -4.39
N VAL A 97 -7.13 -9.80 -5.43
CA VAL A 97 -8.51 -9.37 -5.77
C VAL A 97 -9.47 -9.68 -4.62
N LYS A 98 -9.37 -10.85 -4.00
CA LYS A 98 -10.19 -11.20 -2.82
C LYS A 98 -9.96 -10.25 -1.66
N TYR A 99 -8.70 -9.96 -1.32
CA TYR A 99 -8.39 -8.99 -0.27
C TYR A 99 -8.98 -7.61 -0.57
N LEU A 100 -8.83 -7.12 -1.79
CA LEU A 100 -9.41 -5.81 -2.14
C LEU A 100 -10.95 -5.80 -2.03
N LEU A 101 -11.62 -6.88 -2.46
CA LEU A 101 -13.08 -7.02 -2.34
C LEU A 101 -13.57 -7.16 -0.89
N ASP A 102 -12.81 -7.85 -0.04
CA ASP A 102 -13.17 -8.03 1.37
C ASP A 102 -13.08 -6.70 2.14
N PHE A 103 -12.15 -5.82 1.76
CA PHE A 103 -11.96 -4.50 2.35
C PHE A 103 -12.77 -3.38 1.66
N GLU A 104 -13.50 -3.67 0.57
CA GLU A 104 -14.44 -2.73 -0.07
C GLU A 104 -15.78 -2.56 0.69
N LYS A 105 -16.05 -3.40 1.70
CA LYS A 105 -17.30 -3.36 2.50
C LYS A 105 -17.31 -2.28 3.58
#